data_AF-A0A061ADU9-F1
#
_entry.id   AF-A0A061ADU9-F1
#
_cell.length_a   1.000
_cell.length_b   1.000
_cell.length_c   1.000
_cell.angle_alpha   90.00
_cell.angle_beta   90.00
_cell.angle_gamma   90.00
#
_symmetry.space_group_name_H-M   'P 1'
#
loop_
_entity.id
_entity.type
_entity.pdbx_description
1 polymer ?
#
loop_
_entity_poly.entity_id
_entity_poly.type
_entity_poly.pdbx_seq_one_letter_code
_entity_poly.pdbx_strand_id
1 'polypeptide(L)'
;MDERNTPMRTYQVCNVMEASQNNWLRTRHIARDGAQRVYIEIKFTLRDCNSLPGVPGTCKETFNMFYYESNNANLWFIKESQYIKIDTIAADESFTQVDVGDRVMKLNTEVRDISNLSKKGFYLAFQDLGACIALVSVRVFYKKCPLTVLNLAQFPDTVTGGDSALVEVRGLCVNASEEFEAPRMYCSADGGWLVPIGRCVCKPGYEEHKDLCQRKCI
;
A
#
# COMPACT_ATOMS: atom_id res chain seq x y z
N MET A 1 -9.16 -13.08 16.85
CA MET A 1 -10.36 -12.99 16.02
C MET A 1 -10.40 -11.60 15.42
N ASP A 2 -10.85 -11.44 14.18
CA ASP A 2 -11.14 -10.10 13.64
C ASP A 2 -12.46 -9.53 14.18
N GLU A 3 -12.81 -8.32 13.76
CA GLU A 3 -14.09 -7.66 14.09
C GLU A 3 -15.32 -8.47 13.67
N ARG A 4 -15.16 -9.48 12.82
CA ARG A 4 -16.21 -10.39 12.33
C ARG A 4 -16.14 -11.78 12.96
N ASN A 5 -15.38 -11.94 14.05
CA ASN A 5 -15.15 -13.21 14.74
C ASN A 5 -14.50 -14.32 13.89
N THR A 6 -13.79 -13.95 12.83
CA THR A 6 -13.04 -14.87 11.98
C THR A 6 -11.66 -15.15 12.62
N PRO A 7 -11.21 -16.41 12.66
CA PRO A 7 -9.85 -16.71 13.11
C PRO A 7 -8.83 -16.12 12.12
N MET A 8 -7.94 -15.29 12.64
CA MET A 8 -6.84 -14.67 11.89
C MET A 8 -5.51 -15.23 12.34
N ARG A 9 -4.56 -15.36 11.40
CA ARG A 9 -3.17 -15.69 11.71
C ARG A 9 -2.40 -14.41 11.95
N THR A 10 -1.73 -14.35 13.09
CA THR A 10 -0.87 -13.23 13.49
C THR A 10 0.55 -13.72 13.70
N TYR A 11 1.50 -12.79 13.71
CA TYR A 11 2.89 -13.06 14.11
C TYR A 11 3.18 -12.29 15.38
N GLN A 12 3.74 -12.94 16.39
CA GLN A 12 4.03 -12.31 17.68
C GLN A 12 5.44 -12.67 18.16
N VAL A 13 6.08 -11.72 18.86
CA VAL A 13 7.35 -11.91 19.57
C VAL A 13 7.34 -11.05 20.83
N CYS A 14 7.88 -11.57 21.92
CA CYS A 14 7.93 -10.88 23.21
C CYS A 14 9.15 -11.32 24.03
N ASN A 15 10.34 -11.25 23.41
CA ASN A 15 11.61 -11.66 24.02
C ASN A 15 12.26 -10.50 24.80
N VAL A 16 11.48 -9.86 25.66
CA VAL A 16 11.86 -8.61 26.38
C VAL A 16 12.90 -8.82 27.49
N MET A 17 13.09 -10.06 27.94
CA MET A 17 14.02 -10.43 29.02
C MET A 17 15.46 -10.68 28.53
N GLU A 18 15.64 -10.92 27.23
CA GLU A 18 16.94 -11.25 26.67
C GLU A 18 17.67 -9.98 26.21
N ALA A 19 18.95 -9.87 26.56
CA ALA A 19 19.80 -8.81 26.03
C ALA A 19 20.09 -9.04 24.54
N SER A 20 20.06 -7.98 23.73
CA SER A 20 20.48 -7.99 22.32
C SER A 20 19.70 -8.94 21.39
N GLN A 21 18.40 -8.68 21.22
CA GLN A 21 17.57 -9.38 20.24
C GLN A 21 17.83 -8.93 18.79
N ASN A 22 17.62 -9.83 17.83
CA ASN A 22 17.64 -9.53 16.39
C ASN A 22 16.71 -10.51 15.63
N ASN A 23 15.40 -10.37 15.86
CA ASN A 23 14.39 -11.29 15.33
C ASN A 23 13.87 -10.77 13.98
N TRP A 24 14.03 -11.55 12.92
CA TRP A 24 13.59 -11.18 11.57
C TRP A 24 12.37 -11.98 11.12
N LEU A 25 11.33 -11.27 10.68
CA LEU A 25 10.18 -11.84 9.98
C LEU A 25 10.15 -11.31 8.56
N ARG A 26 10.15 -12.20 7.56
CA ARG A 26 10.11 -11.83 6.15
C ARG A 26 8.82 -12.34 5.49
N THR A 27 8.22 -11.49 4.66
CA THR A 27 7.13 -11.85 3.76
C THR A 27 7.60 -12.76 2.60
N ARG A 28 6.66 -13.25 1.81
CA ARG A 28 6.95 -13.82 0.49
C ARG A 28 7.25 -12.68 -0.49
N HIS A 29 7.73 -13.02 -1.69
CA HIS A 29 7.89 -12.04 -2.75
C HIS A 29 6.54 -11.43 -3.12
N ILE A 30 6.49 -10.11 -3.19
CA ILE A 30 5.32 -9.32 -3.56
C ILE A 30 5.57 -8.75 -4.96
N ALA A 31 4.70 -9.09 -5.90
CA ALA A 31 4.75 -8.54 -7.25
C ALA A 31 4.43 -7.04 -7.23
N ARG A 32 5.16 -6.27 -8.03
CA ARG A 32 4.98 -4.82 -8.10
C ARG A 32 3.85 -4.40 -9.04
N ASP A 33 3.49 -5.24 -10.01
CA ASP A 33 2.41 -5.01 -10.99
C ASP A 33 2.45 -3.61 -11.66
N GLY A 34 3.67 -3.14 -11.95
CA GLY A 34 3.90 -1.84 -12.59
C GLY A 34 3.93 -0.62 -11.64
N ALA A 35 3.56 -0.79 -10.37
CA ALA A 35 3.53 0.26 -9.36
C ALA A 35 4.92 0.84 -9.03
N GLN A 36 5.16 2.11 -9.29
CA GLN A 36 6.42 2.76 -8.90
C GLN A 36 6.45 3.14 -7.41
N ARG A 37 5.26 3.40 -6.84
CA ARG A 37 5.04 3.63 -5.42
C ARG A 37 4.06 2.62 -4.88
N VAL A 38 4.39 2.03 -3.73
CA VAL A 38 3.53 1.11 -2.98
C VAL A 38 3.35 1.63 -1.56
N TYR A 39 2.20 1.35 -0.98
CA TYR A 39 1.83 1.68 0.39
C TYR A 39 1.73 0.39 1.20
N ILE A 40 2.15 0.48 2.45
CA ILE A 40 2.22 -0.61 3.40
C ILE A 40 1.47 -0.13 4.63
N GLU A 41 0.26 -0.67 4.81
CA GLU A 41 -0.55 -0.49 6.01
C GLU A 41 -0.29 -1.67 6.95
N ILE A 42 0.09 -1.37 8.18
CA ILE A 42 0.35 -2.38 9.22
C ILE A 42 -0.58 -2.12 10.37
N LYS A 43 -1.26 -3.17 10.82
CA LYS A 43 -2.01 -3.17 12.07
C LYS A 43 -1.31 -4.04 13.08
N PHE A 44 -1.04 -3.50 14.26
CA PHE A 44 -0.26 -4.21 15.29
C PHE A 44 -0.64 -3.77 16.71
N THR A 45 -0.30 -4.61 17.68
CA THR A 45 -0.41 -4.29 19.10
C THR A 45 0.98 -4.25 19.71
N LEU A 46 1.21 -3.31 20.62
CA LEU A 46 2.48 -3.15 21.32
C LEU A 46 2.26 -2.98 22.81
N ARG A 47 2.98 -3.77 23.60
CA ARG A 47 2.90 -3.70 25.08
C ARG A 47 3.87 -2.66 25.61
N ASP A 48 3.39 -1.81 26.51
CA ASP A 48 4.22 -0.85 27.24
C ASP A 48 5.28 -1.59 28.09
N CYS A 49 6.54 -1.18 27.97
CA CYS A 49 7.64 -1.76 28.74
C CYS A 49 7.48 -1.54 30.25
N ASN A 50 6.84 -0.44 30.68
CA ASN A 50 6.56 -0.16 32.10
C ASN A 50 5.55 -1.16 32.69
N SER A 51 4.74 -1.79 31.84
CA SER A 51 3.78 -2.83 32.25
C SER A 51 4.41 -4.22 32.42
N LEU A 52 5.71 -4.36 32.16
CA LEU A 52 6.46 -5.60 32.23
C LEU A 52 7.42 -5.55 33.44
N PRO A 53 7.26 -6.46 34.42
CA PRO A 53 8.15 -6.47 35.58
C PRO A 53 9.55 -6.99 35.17
N GLY A 54 10.60 -6.29 35.60
CA GLY A 54 11.98 -6.80 35.51
C GLY A 54 12.69 -6.65 34.17
N VAL A 55 12.23 -5.75 33.27
CA VAL A 55 12.85 -5.52 31.95
C VAL A 55 13.52 -4.14 31.73
N PRO A 56 14.13 -3.48 32.73
CA PRO A 56 14.71 -2.16 32.53
C PRO A 56 15.91 -2.22 31.56
N GLY A 57 15.81 -1.49 30.44
CA GLY A 57 16.90 -1.30 29.47
C GLY A 57 16.96 -2.32 28.32
N THR A 58 16.37 -3.51 28.48
CA THR A 58 16.29 -4.53 27.41
C THR A 58 15.05 -4.37 26.55
N CYS A 59 13.93 -3.96 27.15
CA CYS A 59 12.66 -3.79 26.46
C CYS A 59 12.66 -2.57 25.52
N LYS A 60 12.06 -2.74 24.33
CA LYS A 60 11.85 -1.69 23.32
C LYS A 60 10.36 -1.54 23.02
N GLU A 61 9.99 -0.35 22.56
CA GLU A 61 8.61 -0.02 22.16
C GLU A 61 8.54 0.33 20.66
N THR A 62 9.51 -0.19 19.91
CA THR A 62 9.61 0.00 18.47
C THR A 62 10.12 -1.25 17.77
N PHE A 63 9.79 -1.37 16.48
CA PHE A 63 10.35 -2.36 15.58
C PHE A 63 10.71 -1.70 14.25
N ASN A 64 11.64 -2.28 13.52
CA ASN A 64 12.06 -1.70 12.24
C ASN A 64 11.36 -2.40 11.08
N MET A 65 11.00 -1.63 10.06
CA MET A 65 10.50 -2.17 8.80
C MET A 65 11.52 -1.97 7.69
N PHE A 66 11.69 -2.99 6.85
CA PHE A 66 12.66 -3.05 5.77
C PHE A 66 12.03 -3.56 4.47
N TYR A 67 12.69 -3.28 3.35
CA TYR A 67 12.41 -3.93 2.08
C TYR A 67 13.66 -4.34 1.31
N TYR A 68 13.48 -5.28 0.37
CA TYR A 68 14.50 -5.67 -0.59
C TYR A 68 13.88 -5.93 -1.96
N GLU A 69 14.27 -5.14 -2.96
CA GLU A 69 13.84 -5.35 -4.35
C GLU A 69 14.56 -6.53 -5.00
N SER A 70 13.79 -7.41 -5.65
CA SER A 70 14.32 -8.57 -6.37
C SER A 70 13.51 -8.93 -7.61
N ASN A 71 14.22 -9.35 -8.65
CA ASN A 71 13.62 -10.01 -9.82
C ASN A 71 13.37 -11.52 -9.58
N ASN A 72 13.93 -12.08 -8.50
CA ASN A 72 13.77 -13.48 -8.12
C ASN A 72 12.75 -13.62 -6.97
N ALA A 73 11.65 -14.33 -7.26
CA ALA A 73 10.55 -14.57 -6.32
C ALA A 73 10.81 -15.72 -5.32
N ASN A 74 11.88 -16.50 -5.52
CA ASN A 74 12.18 -17.70 -4.74
C ASN A 74 13.51 -17.58 -3.98
N LEU A 75 13.83 -16.39 -3.45
CA LEU A 75 15.03 -16.24 -2.63
C LEU A 75 14.85 -16.96 -1.29
N TRP A 76 15.67 -18.00 -1.08
CA TRP A 76 15.68 -18.76 0.16
C TRP A 76 16.25 -17.93 1.34
N PHE A 77 17.22 -17.06 1.06
CA PHE A 77 17.87 -16.21 2.06
C PHE A 77 18.25 -14.84 1.48
N ILE A 78 18.20 -13.80 2.30
CA ILE A 78 18.62 -12.42 2.00
C ILE A 78 19.46 -11.96 3.19
N LYS A 79 20.67 -11.46 2.94
CA LYS A 79 21.53 -10.96 4.01
C LYS A 79 20.93 -9.69 4.62
N GLU A 80 21.07 -9.53 5.94
CA GLU A 80 20.58 -8.35 6.67
C GLU A 80 21.06 -7.03 6.04
N SER A 81 22.33 -6.98 5.60
CA SER A 81 22.94 -5.80 4.97
C SER A 81 22.38 -5.42 3.59
N GLN A 82 21.58 -6.29 2.97
CA GLN A 82 20.98 -6.02 1.67
C GLN A 82 19.62 -5.33 1.79
N TYR A 83 18.99 -5.41 2.95
CA TYR A 83 17.73 -4.73 3.20
C TYR A 83 17.93 -3.22 3.31
N ILE A 84 16.98 -2.48 2.77
CA ILE A 84 16.89 -1.04 2.92
C ILE A 84 15.86 -0.76 4.00
N LYS A 85 16.24 0.04 5.00
CA LYS A 85 15.34 0.44 6.09
C LYS A 85 14.30 1.41 5.55
N ILE A 86 13.03 1.11 5.79
CA ILE A 86 11.92 2.01 5.50
C ILE A 86 11.78 2.98 6.66
N ASP A 87 11.51 2.45 7.86
CA ASP A 87 11.32 3.27 9.06
C ASP A 87 11.47 2.45 10.35
N THR A 88 11.56 3.16 11.47
CA THR A 88 11.34 2.63 12.82
C THR A 88 9.88 2.87 13.20
N ILE A 89 9.10 1.81 13.35
CA ILE A 89 7.68 1.88 13.69
C ILE A 89 7.53 1.92 15.21
N ALA A 90 6.81 2.92 15.70
CA ALA A 90 6.38 3.07 17.08
C ALA A 90 4.86 2.95 17.15
N ALA A 91 4.33 2.65 18.35
CA ALA A 91 2.89 2.70 18.59
C ALA A 91 2.46 4.12 18.99
N ASP A 92 1.35 4.59 18.42
CA ASP A 92 0.65 5.79 18.93
C ASP A 92 0.04 5.50 20.30
N GLU A 93 -0.51 4.29 20.48
CA GLU A 93 -1.06 3.81 21.75
C GLU A 93 -0.48 2.45 22.15
N SER A 94 0.12 2.37 23.33
CA SER A 94 0.55 1.11 23.95
C SER A 94 -0.47 0.60 24.96
N PHE A 95 -0.58 -0.73 25.10
CA PHE A 95 -1.43 -1.33 26.12
C PHE A 95 -0.65 -1.61 27.41
N THR A 96 -1.33 -1.38 28.53
CA THR A 96 -0.83 -1.50 29.90
C THR A 96 -1.43 -2.72 30.61
N GLN A 97 -1.02 -2.99 31.85
CA GLN A 97 -1.56 -4.09 32.65
C GLN A 97 -3.06 -3.91 32.96
N VAL A 98 -3.54 -2.67 33.00
CA VAL A 98 -4.96 -2.33 33.19
C VAL A 98 -5.77 -2.74 31.95
N ASP A 99 -5.28 -2.38 30.76
CA ASP A 99 -5.94 -2.72 29.49
C ASP A 99 -6.08 -4.25 29.29
N VAL A 100 -5.09 -5.02 29.77
CA VAL A 100 -5.14 -6.49 29.76
C VAL A 100 -6.24 -7.01 30.70
N GLY A 101 -6.40 -6.39 31.89
CA GLY A 101 -7.46 -6.72 32.84
C GLY A 101 -8.86 -6.44 32.28
N ASP A 102 -9.00 -5.33 31.56
CA ASP A 102 -10.25 -4.89 30.93
C ASP A 102 -10.52 -5.57 29.57
N ARG A 103 -9.61 -6.44 29.11
CA ARG A 103 -9.67 -7.13 27.80
C ARG A 103 -9.74 -6.17 26.61
N VAL A 104 -9.17 -4.97 26.76
CA VAL A 104 -9.10 -3.96 25.72
C VAL A 104 -7.80 -4.16 24.93
N MET A 105 -7.94 -4.41 23.63
CA MET A 105 -6.79 -4.44 22.71
C MET A 105 -6.65 -3.09 22.03
N LYS A 106 -5.51 -2.43 22.23
CA LYS A 106 -5.16 -1.21 21.49
C LYS A 106 -4.46 -1.57 20.19
N LEU A 107 -5.21 -1.41 19.09
CA LEU A 107 -4.75 -1.72 17.75
C LEU A 107 -4.20 -0.46 17.09
N ASN A 108 -2.89 -0.44 16.84
CA ASN A 108 -2.22 0.63 16.13
C ASN A 108 -2.31 0.40 14.62
N THR A 109 -2.44 1.46 13.84
CA THR A 109 -2.42 1.40 12.37
C THR A 109 -1.40 2.39 11.84
N GLU A 110 -0.38 1.88 11.16
CA GLU A 110 0.69 2.69 10.59
C GLU A 110 0.74 2.49 9.07
N VAL A 111 0.91 3.60 8.34
CA VAL A 111 1.05 3.57 6.87
C VAL A 111 2.39 4.15 6.48
N ARG A 112 3.14 3.40 5.66
CA ARG A 112 4.40 3.84 5.05
C ARG A 112 4.38 3.56 3.56
N ASP A 113 5.19 4.28 2.80
CA ASP A 113 5.33 4.05 1.38
C ASP A 113 6.78 3.76 0.98
N ILE A 114 6.93 3.06 -0.14
CA ILE A 114 8.20 2.88 -0.85
C ILE A 114 8.01 3.44 -2.24
N SER A 115 8.84 4.41 -2.62
CA SER A 115 8.86 4.97 -3.97
C SER A 115 10.02 4.40 -4.82
N ASN A 116 10.00 4.71 -6.11
CA ASN A 116 11.04 4.38 -7.08
C ASN A 116 11.37 2.89 -7.21
N LEU A 117 10.37 2.03 -6.99
CA LEU A 117 10.52 0.61 -7.22
C LEU A 117 10.73 0.31 -8.71
N SER A 118 11.80 -0.42 -9.02
CA SER A 118 12.30 -0.67 -10.37
C SER A 118 12.28 -2.14 -10.77
N LYS A 119 12.39 -3.06 -9.80
CA LYS A 119 12.44 -4.51 -10.05
C LYS A 119 11.03 -5.11 -10.20
N LYS A 120 10.97 -6.41 -10.54
CA LYS A 120 9.70 -7.14 -10.72
C LYS A 120 8.86 -7.24 -9.44
N GLY A 121 9.51 -7.14 -8.28
CA GLY A 121 8.85 -7.15 -6.99
C GLY A 121 9.83 -6.97 -5.84
N PHE A 122 9.35 -7.16 -4.62
CA PHE A 122 10.11 -6.90 -3.41
C PHE A 122 9.69 -7.84 -2.27
N TYR A 123 10.54 -7.93 -1.26
CA TYR A 123 10.24 -8.58 0.01
C TYR A 123 10.14 -7.50 1.07
N LEU A 124 9.13 -7.59 1.93
CA LEU A 124 9.07 -6.84 3.20
C LEU A 124 9.64 -7.68 4.32
N ALA A 125 10.35 -7.02 5.23
CA ALA A 125 10.86 -7.62 6.45
C ALA A 125 10.64 -6.72 7.66
N PHE A 126 10.46 -7.36 8.81
CA PHE A 126 10.25 -6.74 10.11
C PHE A 126 11.34 -7.24 11.04
N GLN A 127 12.00 -6.31 11.73
CA GLN A 127 13.06 -6.61 12.67
C GLN A 127 12.64 -6.14 14.07
N ASP A 128 12.62 -7.08 14.99
CA ASP A 128 12.43 -6.83 16.41
C ASP A 128 13.77 -6.89 17.15
N LEU A 129 14.01 -5.88 18.00
CA LEU A 129 15.22 -5.72 18.81
C LEU A 129 14.93 -5.82 20.32
N GLY A 130 13.77 -6.36 20.71
CA GLY A 130 13.42 -6.58 22.12
C GLY A 130 12.08 -5.96 22.53
N ALA A 131 11.14 -5.84 21.60
CA ALA A 131 9.79 -5.36 21.84
C ALA A 131 8.82 -6.53 22.08
N CYS A 132 7.68 -6.22 22.68
CA CYS A 132 6.56 -7.15 22.84
C CYS A 132 5.44 -6.76 21.87
N ILE A 133 5.50 -7.33 20.66
CA ILE A 133 4.67 -6.94 19.52
C ILE A 133 3.86 -8.13 18.99
N ALA A 134 2.67 -7.82 18.48
CA ALA A 134 1.93 -8.73 17.62
C ALA A 134 1.50 -8.00 16.34
N LEU A 135 1.99 -8.48 15.20
CA LEU A 135 1.57 -8.06 13.88
C LEU A 135 0.24 -8.75 13.54
N VAL A 136 -0.82 -7.94 13.45
CA VAL A 136 -2.20 -8.39 13.22
C VAL A 136 -2.50 -8.45 11.73
N SER A 137 -2.12 -7.42 10.98
CA SER A 137 -2.34 -7.36 9.53
C SER A 137 -1.23 -6.58 8.84
N VAL A 138 -0.83 -7.04 7.66
CA VAL A 138 0.04 -6.29 6.74
C VAL A 138 -0.66 -6.26 5.39
N ARG A 139 -1.05 -5.06 4.97
CA ARG A 139 -1.71 -4.82 3.69
C ARG A 139 -0.81 -3.97 2.81
N VAL A 140 -0.44 -4.53 1.67
CA VAL A 140 0.36 -3.84 0.66
C VAL A 140 -0.53 -3.51 -0.52
N PHE A 141 -0.50 -2.25 -0.97
CA PHE A 141 -1.33 -1.79 -2.07
C PHE A 141 -0.65 -0.66 -2.83
N TYR A 142 -1.13 -0.38 -4.04
CA TYR A 142 -0.75 0.80 -4.81
C TYR A 142 -2.00 1.51 -5.29
N LYS A 143 -1.85 2.76 -5.72
CA LYS A 143 -2.96 3.58 -6.21
C LYS A 143 -2.94 3.61 -7.75
N LYS A 144 -4.13 3.66 -8.33
CA LYS A 144 -4.33 3.84 -9.77
C LYS A 144 -5.56 4.72 -10.00
N CYS A 145 -5.52 5.49 -11.08
CA CYS A 145 -6.71 6.14 -11.60
C CYS A 145 -7.51 5.10 -12.39
N PRO A 146 -8.79 4.86 -12.04
CA PRO A 146 -9.59 3.81 -12.65
C PRO A 146 -9.97 4.16 -14.08
N LEU A 147 -10.23 3.15 -14.90
CA LEU A 147 -10.78 3.33 -16.24
C LEU A 147 -12.06 4.17 -16.20
N THR A 148 -12.10 5.22 -17.02
CA THR A 148 -13.25 6.12 -17.11
C THR A 148 -13.46 6.57 -18.55
N VAL A 149 -14.65 7.07 -18.85
CA VAL A 149 -14.97 7.73 -20.13
C VAL A 149 -15.49 9.12 -19.82
N LEU A 150 -14.86 10.13 -20.42
CA LEU A 150 -15.24 11.54 -20.26
C LEU A 150 -15.09 12.23 -21.61
N ASN A 151 -16.03 13.11 -21.97
CA ASN A 151 -16.02 13.83 -23.24
C ASN A 151 -15.87 12.90 -24.48
N LEU A 152 -16.54 11.74 -24.45
CA LEU A 152 -16.46 10.68 -25.47
C LEU A 152 -15.04 10.11 -25.70
N ALA A 153 -14.14 10.30 -24.74
CA ALA A 153 -12.81 9.71 -24.74
C ALA A 153 -12.65 8.75 -23.56
N GLN A 154 -12.16 7.55 -23.84
CA GLN A 154 -11.82 6.52 -22.87
C GLN A 154 -10.40 6.74 -22.35
N PHE A 155 -10.26 6.76 -21.03
CA PHE A 155 -8.99 6.84 -20.32
C PHE A 155 -8.76 5.51 -19.59
N PRO A 156 -7.66 4.78 -19.88
CA PRO A 156 -7.42 3.46 -19.31
C PRO A 156 -7.02 3.52 -17.84
N ASP A 157 -7.07 2.37 -17.16
CA ASP A 157 -6.47 2.18 -15.84
C ASP A 157 -5.01 2.64 -15.86
N THR A 158 -4.69 3.66 -15.07
CA THR A 158 -3.36 4.28 -15.05
C THR A 158 -2.77 4.25 -13.65
N VAL A 159 -1.61 3.63 -13.50
CA VAL A 159 -0.88 3.58 -12.23
C VAL A 159 -0.24 4.94 -11.93
N THR A 160 -0.27 5.37 -10.67
CA THR A 160 0.29 6.65 -10.25
C THR A 160 1.81 6.73 -10.47
N GLY A 161 2.31 7.91 -10.84
CA GLY A 161 3.67 8.12 -11.36
C GLY A 161 4.82 8.12 -10.34
N GLY A 162 4.71 7.33 -9.27
CA GLY A 162 5.75 7.29 -8.23
C GLY A 162 5.90 8.65 -7.55
N ASP A 163 7.05 9.30 -7.77
CA ASP A 163 7.37 10.64 -7.25
C ASP A 163 6.84 11.79 -8.11
N SER A 164 6.36 11.51 -9.33
CA SER A 164 5.68 12.52 -10.14
C SER A 164 4.29 12.81 -9.58
N ALA A 165 4.00 14.10 -9.35
CA ALA A 165 2.70 14.52 -8.83
C ALA A 165 1.55 14.17 -9.77
N LEU A 166 1.80 14.22 -11.08
CA LEU A 166 0.80 14.01 -12.14
C LEU A 166 1.37 13.16 -13.27
N VAL A 167 0.54 12.24 -13.79
CA VAL A 167 0.82 11.46 -15.00
C VAL A 167 -0.14 11.91 -16.09
N GLU A 168 0.38 12.46 -17.19
CA GLU A 168 -0.44 12.79 -18.36
C GLU A 168 -0.87 11.52 -19.09
N VAL A 169 -2.17 11.44 -19.40
CA VAL A 169 -2.77 10.31 -20.12
C VAL A 169 -3.57 10.85 -21.29
N ARG A 170 -3.22 10.40 -22.48
CA ARG A 170 -4.01 10.65 -23.69
C ARG A 170 -5.18 9.68 -23.75
N GLY A 171 -6.38 10.21 -23.90
CA GLY A 171 -7.60 9.43 -24.08
C GLY A 171 -7.72 8.88 -25.50
N LEU A 172 -8.53 7.84 -25.65
CA LEU A 172 -8.89 7.27 -26.95
C LEU A 172 -10.38 7.49 -27.20
N CYS A 173 -10.71 8.07 -28.35
CA CYS A 173 -12.11 8.27 -28.72
C CYS A 173 -12.89 6.96 -28.72
N VAL A 174 -14.10 6.98 -28.14
CA VAL A 174 -14.99 5.82 -28.10
C VAL A 174 -15.41 5.38 -29.50
N ASN A 175 -15.94 4.16 -29.63
CA ASN A 175 -16.36 3.66 -30.93
C ASN A 175 -17.39 4.59 -31.61
N ALA A 176 -17.30 4.71 -32.93
CA ALA A 176 -18.11 5.63 -33.75
C ALA A 176 -17.99 7.13 -33.38
N SER A 177 -16.88 7.54 -32.76
CA SER A 177 -16.52 8.94 -32.55
C SER A 177 -15.18 9.29 -33.22
N GLU A 178 -14.89 10.58 -33.33
CA GLU A 178 -13.64 11.12 -33.86
C GLU A 178 -13.11 12.26 -32.99
N GLU A 179 -11.79 12.49 -33.07
CA GLU A 179 -11.10 13.49 -32.27
C GLU A 179 -11.46 14.89 -32.78
N PHE A 180 -12.11 15.70 -31.95
CA PHE A 180 -12.32 17.13 -32.22
C PHE A 180 -11.15 17.94 -31.68
N GLU A 181 -10.74 17.65 -30.44
CA GLU A 181 -9.53 18.15 -29.81
C GLU A 181 -8.90 17.02 -29.01
N ALA A 182 -7.57 16.88 -29.08
CA ALA A 182 -6.80 15.81 -28.45
C ALA A 182 -7.18 15.61 -26.97
N PRO A 183 -7.90 14.52 -26.62
CA PRO A 183 -8.38 14.30 -25.27
C PRO A 183 -7.23 13.90 -24.35
N ARG A 184 -7.08 14.59 -23.23
CA ARG A 184 -6.01 14.40 -22.25
C ARG A 184 -6.53 14.58 -20.83
N MET A 185 -5.97 13.82 -19.91
CA MET A 185 -6.23 13.90 -18.48
C MET A 185 -4.95 13.69 -17.68
N TYR A 186 -4.96 14.14 -16.42
CA TYR A 186 -3.85 13.93 -15.50
C TYR A 186 -4.28 13.03 -14.36
N CYS A 187 -3.55 11.94 -14.14
CA CYS A 187 -3.73 11.04 -13.01
C CYS A 187 -2.86 11.51 -11.84
N SER A 188 -3.50 11.81 -10.71
CA SER A 188 -2.87 12.31 -9.48
C SER A 188 -2.35 11.16 -8.61
N ALA A 189 -1.35 11.45 -7.76
CA ALA A 189 -0.73 10.48 -6.85
C ALA A 189 -1.69 9.86 -5.82
N ASP A 190 -2.85 10.47 -5.58
CA ASP A 190 -3.93 9.93 -4.75
C ASP A 190 -4.83 8.91 -5.48
N GLY A 191 -4.61 8.70 -6.79
CA GLY A 191 -5.45 7.86 -7.65
C GLY A 191 -6.67 8.59 -8.20
N GLY A 192 -6.73 9.92 -8.07
CA GLY A 192 -7.77 10.76 -8.63
C GLY A 192 -7.47 11.23 -10.04
N TRP A 193 -8.50 11.28 -10.88
CA TRP A 193 -8.45 11.95 -12.17
C TRP A 193 -8.67 13.46 -12.01
N LEU A 194 -7.83 14.27 -12.65
CA LEU A 194 -8.03 15.71 -12.76
C LEU A 194 -8.90 16.09 -13.97
N VAL A 195 -9.14 17.39 -14.15
CA VAL A 195 -10.01 17.95 -15.19
C VAL A 195 -9.55 17.52 -16.60
N PRO A 196 -10.46 17.01 -17.45
CA PRO A 196 -10.14 16.64 -18.83
C PRO A 196 -9.94 17.87 -19.73
N ILE A 197 -9.02 17.73 -20.68
CA ILE A 197 -8.74 18.70 -21.75
C ILE A 197 -9.05 18.01 -23.08
N GLY A 198 -9.71 18.71 -24.02
CA GLY A 198 -10.12 18.14 -25.30
C GLY A 198 -11.34 17.22 -25.21
N ARG A 199 -11.79 16.76 -26.37
CA ARG A 199 -12.98 15.91 -26.53
C ARG A 199 -13.02 15.17 -27.86
N CYS A 200 -13.80 14.10 -27.87
CA CYS A 200 -14.26 13.47 -29.09
C CYS A 200 -15.70 13.89 -29.40
N VAL A 201 -16.13 13.66 -30.63
CA VAL A 201 -17.50 13.90 -31.11
C VAL A 201 -17.98 12.70 -31.90
N CYS A 202 -19.27 12.38 -31.81
CA CYS A 202 -19.83 11.27 -32.59
C CYS A 202 -19.75 11.56 -34.09
N LYS A 203 -19.42 10.52 -34.86
CA LYS A 203 -19.37 10.60 -36.32
C LYS A 203 -20.77 10.89 -36.90
N PRO A 204 -20.86 11.44 -38.13
CA PRO A 204 -22.14 11.62 -38.80
C PRO A 204 -23.00 10.34 -38.80
N GLY A 205 -24.27 10.47 -38.45
CA GLY A 205 -25.22 9.35 -38.30
C GLY A 205 -25.24 8.71 -36.91
N TYR A 206 -24.44 9.20 -35.96
CA TYR A 206 -24.46 8.81 -34.56
C TYR A 206 -24.80 10.01 -33.66
N GLU A 207 -25.34 9.73 -32.48
CA GLU A 207 -25.60 10.71 -31.43
C GLU A 207 -25.01 10.27 -30.10
N GLU A 208 -24.62 11.27 -29.30
CA GLU A 208 -24.07 11.06 -27.96
C GLU A 208 -25.19 10.65 -27.01
N HIS A 209 -25.09 9.46 -26.45
CA HIS A 209 -25.96 8.96 -25.40
C HIS A 209 -25.11 8.49 -24.22
N LYS A 210 -25.05 9.32 -23.17
CA LYS A 210 -24.09 9.17 -22.06
C LYS A 210 -22.66 9.17 -22.61
N ASP A 211 -21.91 8.10 -22.36
CA ASP A 211 -20.51 7.99 -22.73
C ASP A 211 -20.28 7.19 -24.03
N LEU A 212 -21.32 7.07 -24.86
CA LEU A 212 -21.34 6.23 -26.06
C LEU A 212 -21.92 7.00 -27.25
N CYS A 213 -21.42 6.66 -28.44
CA CYS A 213 -22.05 7.07 -29.70
C CYS A 213 -22.95 5.96 -30.23
N GLN A 214 -24.26 6.22 -30.27
CA GLN A 214 -25.26 5.28 -30.78
C GLN A 214 -25.75 5.73 -32.14
N ARG A 215 -26.10 4.79 -33.02
CA ARG A 215 -26.70 5.16 -34.31
C ARG A 215 -27.98 5.91 -34.03
N LYS A 216 -28.18 7.01 -34.75
CA LYS A 216 -29.45 7.71 -34.73
C LYS A 216 -30.55 6.75 -35.17
N CYS A 217 -31.46 6.43 -34.27
CA CYS A 217 -32.72 5.79 -34.65
C CYS A 217 -33.55 6.89 -35.33
N ILE A 218 -33.84 6.70 -36.61
CA ILE A 218 -34.76 7.56 -37.38
C ILE A 218 -36.18 7.21 -36.97
#